data_AF-A0A7C2I0X7-F1
#
_entry.id   AF-A0A7C2I0X7-F1
#
_cell.length_a   1.000
_cell.length_b   1.000
_cell.length_c   1.000
_cell.angle_alpha   90.00
_cell.angle_beta   90.00
_cell.angle_gamma   90.00
#
_symmetry.space_group_name_H-M   'P 1'
#
loop_
_entity.id
_entity.type
_entity.pdbx_description
1 polymer ?
#
loop_
_entity_poly.entity_id
_entity_poly.type
_entity_poly.pdbx_seq_one_letter_code
_entity_poly.pdbx_strand_id
1 'polypeptide(L)'
;MMERELKDSKATRRNGVSDSLIRIELISHFHRNPGLEGTSLELASMIGRDSDRVESQMKKLVQLNILSERQHDGRLYYSYVPPHCVSLFGEREGRRRILPLEETTDSCTPDSA
;
A
#
# COMPACT_ATOMS: atom_id res chain seq x y z
N MET A 1 -35.07 39.97 -15.86
CA MET A 1 -33.63 39.81 -16.12
C MET A 1 -33.12 38.78 -15.13
N MET A 2 -32.81 37.55 -15.59
CA MET A 2 -32.23 36.51 -14.75
C MET A 2 -30.75 36.38 -15.11
N GLU A 3 -29.90 36.78 -14.17
CA GLU A 3 -28.50 36.35 -14.12
C GLU A 3 -28.47 34.87 -13.79
N ARG A 4 -27.81 34.04 -14.60
CA ARG A 4 -27.31 32.74 -14.14
C ARG A 4 -26.23 32.17 -15.06
N GLU A 5 -25.10 31.94 -14.40
CA GLU A 5 -24.08 30.92 -14.62
C GLU A 5 -23.00 31.20 -15.67
N LEU A 6 -21.94 31.85 -15.16
CA LEU A 6 -20.55 31.61 -15.54
C LEU A 6 -20.25 30.11 -15.54
N LYS A 7 -20.35 29.48 -16.70
CA LYS A 7 -19.80 28.14 -16.94
C LYS A 7 -18.36 28.31 -17.41
N ASP A 8 -17.50 28.68 -16.46
CA ASP A 8 -16.08 28.86 -16.71
C ASP A 8 -15.47 27.49 -17.03
N SER A 9 -15.36 27.23 -18.33
CA SER A 9 -14.93 25.97 -18.90
C SER A 9 -13.41 25.91 -18.87
N LYS A 10 -12.82 25.86 -17.67
CA LYS A 10 -11.39 25.62 -17.51
C LYS A 10 -11.09 24.13 -17.57
N ALA A 11 -11.18 23.60 -18.79
CA ALA A 11 -10.50 22.37 -19.17
C ALA A 11 -8.98 22.62 -19.15
N THR A 12 -8.43 22.73 -17.95
CA THR A 12 -6.99 22.85 -17.72
C THR A 12 -6.37 21.52 -18.13
N ARG A 13 -5.48 21.55 -19.12
CA ARG A 13 -4.79 20.40 -19.73
C ARG A 13 -4.28 19.43 -18.64
N ARG A 14 -5.00 18.32 -18.44
CA ARG A 14 -4.64 17.31 -17.45
C ARG A 14 -3.48 16.49 -17.99
N ASN A 15 -2.28 16.69 -17.43
CA ASN A 15 -1.16 15.76 -17.59
C ASN A 15 -1.66 14.34 -17.23
N GLY A 16 -1.71 13.47 -18.23
CA GLY A 16 -2.50 12.22 -18.29
C GLY A 16 -1.99 11.06 -17.44
N VAL A 17 -1.60 11.32 -16.20
CA VAL A 17 -1.22 10.26 -15.26
C VAL A 17 -2.46 9.64 -14.66
N SER A 18 -2.55 8.31 -14.64
CA SER A 18 -3.68 7.60 -14.05
C SER A 18 -3.68 7.69 -12.52
N ASP A 19 -4.88 7.66 -11.93
CA ASP A 19 -5.05 7.60 -10.48
C ASP A 19 -4.31 6.41 -9.85
N SER A 20 -4.24 5.29 -10.57
CA SER A 20 -3.52 4.09 -10.13
C SER A 20 -2.02 4.34 -10.01
N LEU A 21 -1.41 5.08 -10.95
CA LEU A 21 0.01 5.41 -10.85
C LEU A 21 0.30 6.29 -9.64
N ILE A 22 -0.57 7.29 -9.38
CA ILE A 22 -0.47 8.13 -8.17
C ILE A 22 -0.50 7.27 -6.90
N ARG A 23 -1.42 6.29 -6.81
CA ARG A 23 -1.46 5.36 -5.67
C ARG A 23 -0.18 4.53 -5.54
N ILE A 24 0.34 3.99 -6.64
CA ILE A 24 1.58 3.20 -6.63
C ILE A 24 2.76 4.06 -6.15
N GLU A 25 2.86 5.31 -6.62
CA GLU A 25 3.89 6.25 -6.20
C GLU A 25 3.80 6.59 -4.72
N LEU A 26 2.60 6.90 -4.21
CA LEU A 26 2.35 7.17 -2.79
C LEU A 26 2.73 5.97 -1.92
N ILE A 27 2.24 4.77 -2.26
CA ILE A 27 2.56 3.53 -1.53
C ILE A 27 4.07 3.28 -1.55
N SER A 28 4.72 3.41 -2.71
CA SER A 28 6.16 3.23 -2.84
C SER A 28 6.95 4.25 -2.01
N HIS A 29 6.48 5.50 -1.95
CA HIS A 29 7.11 6.55 -1.18
C HIS A 29 7.04 6.27 0.32
N PHE A 30 5.88 5.86 0.83
CA PHE A 30 5.72 5.45 2.23
C PHE A 30 6.56 4.21 2.58
N HIS A 31 6.61 3.21 1.71
CA HIS A 31 7.43 2.01 1.94
C HIS A 31 8.93 2.31 2.00
N ARG A 32 9.41 3.27 1.20
CA ARG A 32 10.82 3.68 1.20
C ARG A 32 11.20 4.54 2.40
N ASN A 33 10.21 5.14 3.08
CA ASN A 33 10.41 6.05 4.21
C ASN A 33 9.57 5.59 5.41
N PRO A 34 9.96 4.51 6.13
CA PRO A 34 9.25 4.07 7.33
C PRO A 34 9.16 5.19 8.37
N GLY A 35 7.98 5.37 8.96
CA GLY A 35 7.72 6.45 9.91
C GLY A 35 7.42 7.81 9.28
N LEU A 36 7.37 7.91 7.95
CA LEU A 36 6.91 9.11 7.26
C LEU A 36 5.45 9.41 7.66
N GLU A 37 5.24 10.65 8.09
CA GLU A 37 3.93 11.26 8.26
C GLU A 37 3.90 12.57 7.45
N GLY A 38 2.79 12.84 6.77
CA GLY A 38 2.69 14.05 5.97
C GLY A 38 1.26 14.39 5.57
N THR A 39 1.05 15.66 5.27
CA THR A 39 -0.21 16.16 4.70
C THR A 39 -0.31 15.83 3.21
N SER A 40 -1.53 15.89 2.66
CA SER A 40 -1.74 15.69 1.21
C SER A 40 -0.94 16.68 0.36
N LEU A 41 -0.80 17.92 0.81
CA LEU A 41 -0.05 18.97 0.12
C LEU A 41 1.45 18.68 0.08
N GLU A 42 2.03 18.30 1.22
CA GLU A 42 3.45 17.95 1.31
C GLU A 42 3.77 16.73 0.43
N LEU A 43 2.94 15.69 0.53
CA LEU A 43 3.09 14.47 -0.28
C LEU A 43 2.96 14.77 -1.77
N ALA A 44 1.99 15.60 -2.17
CA ALA A 44 1.82 16.01 -3.56
C ALA A 44 3.04 16.75 -4.11
N SER A 45 3.65 17.62 -3.31
CA SER A 45 4.89 18.30 -3.66
C SER A 45 6.05 17.31 -3.81
N MET A 46 6.17 16.32 -2.91
CA MET A 46 7.24 15.32 -2.95
C MET A 46 7.16 14.40 -4.16
N ILE A 47 5.96 14.00 -4.58
CA ILE A 47 5.78 13.13 -5.76
C ILE A 47 5.55 13.91 -7.06
N GLY A 48 5.52 15.25 -7.02
CA GLY A 48 5.33 16.11 -8.19
C GLY A 48 3.97 15.92 -8.86
N ARG A 49 2.90 15.76 -8.07
CA ARG A 49 1.52 15.52 -8.54
C ARG A 49 0.56 16.61 -8.08
N ASP A 50 -0.60 16.67 -8.73
CA ASP A 50 -1.69 17.57 -8.39
C ASP A 50 -2.25 17.27 -6.98
N SER A 51 -2.39 18.30 -6.14
CA SER A 51 -2.76 18.17 -4.73
C SER A 51 -4.14 17.54 -4.53
N ASP A 52 -5.13 17.95 -5.34
CA ASP A 52 -6.52 17.51 -5.19
C ASP A 52 -6.65 16.04 -5.57
N ARG A 53 -5.94 15.62 -6.62
CA ARG A 53 -5.86 14.22 -7.02
C ARG A 53 -5.15 13.38 -5.97
N VAL A 54 -4.04 13.87 -5.42
CA VAL A 54 -3.32 13.19 -4.34
C VAL A 54 -4.23 13.03 -3.13
N GLU A 55 -4.88 14.09 -2.67
CA GLU A 55 -5.82 14.03 -1.54
C GLU A 55 -6.92 12.98 -1.79
N SER A 56 -7.54 12.97 -2.98
CA SER A 56 -8.53 11.96 -3.35
C SER A 56 -7.96 10.53 -3.29
N GLN A 57 -6.73 10.31 -3.75
CA GLN A 57 -6.09 9.01 -3.68
C GLN A 57 -5.71 8.63 -2.24
N MET A 58 -5.27 9.57 -1.41
CA MET A 58 -4.95 9.34 0.01
C MET A 58 -6.19 8.86 0.76
N LYS A 59 -7.34 9.53 0.57
CA LYS A 59 -8.62 9.10 1.16
C LYS A 59 -9.00 7.68 0.72
N LYS A 60 -8.80 7.33 -0.55
CA LYS A 60 -9.02 5.94 -1.03
C LYS A 60 -8.07 4.95 -0.35
N LEU A 61 -6.80 5.30 -0.15
CA LEU A 61 -5.84 4.43 0.53
C LEU A 61 -6.15 4.26 2.02
N VAL A 62 -6.71 5.28 2.67
CA VAL A 62 -7.26 5.17 4.04
C VAL A 62 -8.45 4.23 4.08
N GLN A 63 -9.40 4.36 3.14
CA GLN A 63 -10.55 3.45 3.03
C GLN A 63 -10.14 1.99 2.83
N LEU A 64 -8.99 1.75 2.19
CA LEU A 64 -8.41 0.42 1.99
C LEU A 64 -7.55 -0.06 3.16
N ASN A 65 -7.47 0.69 4.27
CA ASN A 65 -6.62 0.43 5.43
C ASN A 65 -5.12 0.28 5.09
N ILE A 66 -4.66 0.93 4.02
CA ILE A 66 -3.24 0.99 3.66
C ILE A 66 -2.56 2.16 4.38
N LEU A 67 -3.29 3.26 4.55
CA LEU A 67 -2.86 4.43 5.31
C LEU A 67 -3.80 4.65 6.50
N SER A 68 -3.27 5.30 7.53
CA SER A 68 -4.04 5.86 8.63
C SER A 68 -4.08 7.38 8.47
N GLU A 69 -5.23 7.99 8.78
CA GLU A 69 -5.37 9.44 8.89
C GLU A 69 -5.46 9.87 10.35
N ARG A 70 -4.77 10.96 10.70
CA ARG A 70 -4.81 11.58 12.03
C ARG A 70 -4.90 13.09 11.89
N GLN A 71 -5.75 13.71 12.72
CA GLN A 71 -5.84 15.16 12.77
C GLN A 71 -4.88 15.71 13.84
N HIS A 72 -4.03 16.65 13.45
CA HIS A 72 -3.08 17.33 14.34
C HIS A 72 -3.02 18.81 13.95
N ASP A 73 -3.17 19.73 14.92
CA ASP A 73 -3.20 21.19 14.71
C ASP A 73 -4.14 21.65 13.58
N GLY A 74 -5.31 21.02 13.49
CA GLY A 74 -6.31 21.32 12.45
C GLY A 74 -5.95 20.84 11.05
N ARG A 75 -4.85 20.11 10.88
CA ARG A 75 -4.41 19.51 9.61
C ARG A 75 -4.56 18.00 9.63
N LEU A 76 -4.81 17.41 8.47
CA LEU A 76 -4.86 15.96 8.30
C LEU A 76 -3.49 15.43 7.87
N TYR A 77 -2.96 14.52 8.67
CA TYR A 77 -1.72 13.80 8.44
C TYR A 77 -2.02 12.35 8.09
N TYR A 78 -1.19 11.79 7.22
CA TYR A 78 -1.31 10.43 6.77
C TYR A 78 -0.03 9.66 7.06
N SER A 79 -0.18 8.43 7.53
CA SER A 79 0.94 7.51 7.83
C SER A 79 0.65 6.10 7.31
N TYR A 80 1.69 5.38 6.91
CA TYR A 80 1.55 4.01 6.42
C TYR A 80 1.13 3.03 7.52
N VAL A 81 0.24 2.10 7.19
CA VAL A 81 -0.16 0.98 8.07
C VAL A 81 0.57 -0.27 7.60
N PRO A 82 1.59 -0.76 8.33
CA PRO A 82 2.26 -2.00 7.98
C PRO A 82 1.28 -3.18 8.01
N PRO A 83 1.35 -4.12 7.06
CA PRO A 83 0.55 -5.33 7.15
C PRO A 83 0.98 -6.08 8.42
N HIS A 84 0.01 -6.37 9.29
CA HIS A 84 0.26 -7.26 10.42
C HIS A 84 0.56 -8.65 9.88
N CYS A 85 1.82 -9.07 9.94
CA CYS A 85 2.14 -10.48 9.74
C CYS A 85 1.49 -11.26 10.88
N VAL A 86 0.34 -11.88 10.64
CA VAL A 86 -0.11 -12.99 11.46
C VAL A 86 0.92 -14.10 11.27
N SER A 87 1.89 -14.18 12.17
CA SER A 87 2.61 -15.44 12.35
C SER A 87 1.57 -16.45 12.84
N LEU A 88 1.06 -17.27 11.93
CA LEU A 88 0.42 -18.53 12.28
C LEU A 88 1.48 -19.51 12.80
N PHE A 89 2.23 -19.10 13.83
CA PHE A 89 2.86 -20.03 14.76
C PHE A 89 1.96 -20.02 15.97
N GLY A 90 0.95 -20.88 15.93
CA GLY A 90 0.28 -21.28 17.15
C GLY A 90 1.34 -21.76 18.13
N GLU A 91 1.40 -21.10 19.27
CA GLU A 91 1.99 -21.64 20.49
C GLU A 91 1.23 -22.93 20.84
N ARG A 92 1.59 -24.04 20.20
CA ARG A 92 1.50 -25.35 20.81
C ARG A 92 2.88 -25.71 21.30
N GLU A 93 3.09 -25.41 22.57
CA GLU A 93 4.05 -26.06 23.44
C GLU A 93 4.06 -27.57 23.13
N GLY A 94 5.11 -28.03 22.47
CA GLY A 94 5.14 -29.38 21.93
C GLY A 94 6.44 -29.68 21.19
N ARG A 95 7.49 -29.97 21.96
CA ARG A 95 8.75 -30.65 21.58
C ARG A 95 8.99 -30.80 20.07
N ARG A 96 9.88 -29.95 19.52
CA ARG A 96 10.57 -30.24 18.26
C ARG A 96 11.35 -31.55 18.41
N ARG A 97 10.78 -32.67 17.95
CA ARG A 97 11.56 -33.82 17.53
C ARG A 97 11.83 -33.62 16.05
N ILE A 98 13.09 -33.35 15.73
CA ILE A 98 13.61 -33.47 14.37
C ILE A 98 13.49 -34.95 14.03
N LEU A 99 12.66 -35.33 13.07
CA LEU A 99 12.70 -36.67 12.49
C LEU A 99 13.84 -36.69 11.47
N PRO A 100 14.71 -37.72 11.48
CA PRO A 100 15.72 -37.88 10.44
C PRO A 100 15.02 -38.07 9.09
N LEU A 101 15.54 -37.38 8.08
CA LEU A 101 15.19 -37.60 6.69
C LEU A 101 15.64 -39.03 6.34
N GLU A 102 14.71 -39.98 6.24
CA GLU A 102 15.07 -41.32 5.77
C GLU A 102 15.51 -41.23 4.30
N GLU A 103 16.76 -41.62 4.08
CA GLU A 103 17.35 -41.82 2.75
C GLU A 103 16.51 -42.87 2.01
N THR A 104 15.81 -42.44 0.96
CA THR A 104 15.20 -43.35 0.00
C THR A 104 16.31 -44.07 -0.74
N THR A 105 16.66 -45.28 -0.31
CA THR A 105 17.49 -46.19 -1.09
C THR A 105 16.67 -46.67 -2.30
N ASP A 106 17.00 -46.13 -3.47
CA ASP A 106 16.67 -46.71 -4.76
C ASP A 106 17.33 -48.11 -4.84
N SER A 107 16.52 -49.17 -4.86
CA SER A 107 17.00 -50.51 -5.22
C SER A 107 16.10 -51.08 -6.31
N CYS A 108 16.46 -50.76 -7.56
CA CYS A 108 15.93 -51.39 -8.76
C CYS A 108 16.62 -52.76 -8.92
N THR A 109 15.93 -53.85 -8.60
CA THR A 109 16.37 -55.22 -8.92
C THR A 109 15.96 -55.59 -10.36
N PRO A 110 16.87 -56.06 -11.22
CA PRO A 110 16.47 -56.71 -12.46
C PRO A 110 16.12 -58.19 -12.26
N ASP A 111 15.17 -58.62 -13.09
CA ASP A 111 14.49 -59.92 -13.19
C ASP A 111 15.39 -61.16 -13.23
N SER A 112 14.85 -62.25 -12.65
CA SER A 112 15.36 -63.62 -12.70
C SER A 112 15.18 -64.26 -14.08
N ALA A 113 16.12 -65.13 -14.47
CA ALA A 113 15.94 -66.19 -15.46
C ALA A 113 16.52 -67.50 -14.94
#